data_AF-A0A373G2R0-F1
#
_entry.id   AF-A0A373G2R0-F1
#
_cell.length_a   1.000
_cell.length_b   1.000
_cell.length_c   1.000
_cell.angle_alpha   90.00
_cell.angle_beta   90.00
_cell.angle_gamma   90.00
#
_symmetry.space_group_name_H-M   'P 1'
#
loop_
_entity.id
_entity.type
_entity.pdbx_description
1 polymer ?
#
loop_
_entity_poly.entity_id
_entity_poly.type
_entity_poly.pdbx_seq_one_letter_code
_entity_poly.pdbx_strand_id
1 'polypeptide(L)'
;MKKYSRILIIANLILLLGYFNWSVYKKEQTLKDGQLILLQLAPVDPRSLMQGDYMRLSYKEASSDLLDQQTAIRGYAILQIDSNQVGKIVRLQNALEPVNDNELVIKYKIVRHRIFLGAESFFFEEGQDTLYQKAVYGGLKVDGKGQSLLVGLYDENFHYIQSDK
;
A
#
# COMPACT_ATOMS: atom_id res chain seq x y z
N MET A 1 13.55 -27.95 38.00
CA MET A 1 13.10 -27.71 36.60
C MET A 1 12.21 -26.47 36.43
N LYS A 2 11.35 -26.06 37.40
CA LYS A 2 10.44 -24.90 37.24
C LYS A 2 11.11 -23.50 37.16
N LYS A 3 12.28 -23.26 37.77
CA LYS A 3 12.96 -21.95 37.75
C LYS A 3 13.52 -21.59 36.36
N TYR A 4 14.16 -22.54 35.68
CA TYR A 4 14.68 -22.34 34.32
C TYR A 4 13.57 -22.12 33.29
N SER A 5 12.43 -22.78 33.47
CA SER A 5 11.24 -22.56 32.64
C SER A 5 10.71 -21.11 32.75
N ARG A 6 10.66 -20.52 33.94
CA ARG A 6 10.25 -19.11 34.11
C ARG A 6 11.23 -18.13 33.47
N ILE A 7 12.53 -18.38 33.60
CA ILE A 7 13.57 -17.53 32.99
C ILE A 7 13.46 -17.59 31.46
N LEU A 8 13.27 -18.78 30.89
CA LEU A 8 13.06 -18.95 29.44
C LEU A 8 11.77 -18.26 28.95
N ILE A 9 10.68 -18.34 29.71
CA ILE A 9 9.43 -17.65 29.39
C ILE A 9 9.64 -16.13 29.40
N ILE A 10 10.30 -15.58 30.42
CA ILE A 10 10.57 -14.15 30.52
C ILE A 10 11.50 -13.69 29.40
N ALA A 11 12.56 -14.44 29.11
CA ALA A 11 13.49 -14.11 28.02
C ALA A 11 12.79 -14.12 26.65
N ASN A 12 11.94 -15.12 26.39
CA ASN A 12 11.15 -15.19 25.17
C ASN A 12 10.16 -14.02 25.08
N LEU A 13 9.50 -13.66 26.19
CA LEU A 13 8.59 -12.52 26.25
C LEU A 13 9.30 -11.20 25.94
N ILE A 14 10.48 -10.97 26.52
CA ILE A 14 11.30 -9.78 26.24
C ILE A 14 11.68 -9.74 24.76
N LEU A 15 12.09 -10.87 24.18
CA LEU A 15 12.48 -10.95 22.77
C LEU A 15 11.28 -10.68 21.84
N LEU A 16 10.11 -11.23 22.17
CA LEU A 16 8.86 -10.99 21.45
C LEU A 16 8.47 -9.50 21.50
N LEU A 17 8.49 -8.90 22.70
CA LEU A 17 8.15 -7.49 22.88
C LEU A 17 9.15 -6.58 22.16
N GLY A 18 10.44 -6.87 22.23
CA GLY A 18 11.48 -6.12 21.52
C GLY A 18 11.28 -6.17 20.01
N TYR A 19 11.04 -7.36 19.45
CA TYR A 19 10.75 -7.52 18.03
C TYR A 19 9.48 -6.80 17.59
N PHE A 20 8.40 -6.92 18.38
CA PHE A 20 7.13 -6.26 18.08
C PHE A 20 7.27 -4.73 18.07
N ASN A 21 7.88 -4.14 19.10
CA ASN A 21 8.11 -2.70 19.17
C ASN A 21 8.99 -2.20 18.02
N TRP A 22 10.03 -2.95 17.65
CA TRP A 22 10.85 -2.61 16.49
C TRP A 22 10.05 -2.67 15.18
N SER A 23 9.17 -3.66 15.02
CA SER A 23 8.29 -3.75 13.86
C SER A 23 7.28 -2.60 13.78
N VAL A 24 6.78 -2.12 14.92
CA VAL A 24 5.88 -0.95 14.98
C VAL A 24 6.65 0.32 14.59
N TYR A 25 7.81 0.55 15.20
CA TYR A 25 8.65 1.71 14.89
C TYR A 25 8.99 1.82 13.40
N LYS A 26 9.31 0.68 12.75
CA LYS A 26 9.58 0.65 11.31
C LYS A 26 8.37 1.10 10.47
N LYS A 27 7.15 0.70 10.85
CA LYS A 27 5.92 1.11 10.17
C LYS A 27 5.59 2.59 10.40
N GLU A 28 5.81 3.09 11.62
CA GLU A 28 5.64 4.51 11.92
C GLU A 28 6.61 5.38 11.12
N GLN A 29 7.86 4.93 10.93
CA GLN A 29 8.82 5.64 10.11
C GLN A 29 8.35 5.74 8.66
N THR A 30 7.85 4.64 8.07
CA THR A 30 7.23 4.65 6.73
C THR A 30 6.04 5.62 6.65
N LEU A 31 5.23 5.74 7.71
CA LEU A 31 4.11 6.67 7.75
C LEU A 31 4.56 8.14 7.86
N LYS A 32 5.66 8.41 8.59
CA LYS A 32 6.19 9.77 8.80
C LYS A 32 6.98 10.29 7.60
N ASP A 33 7.88 9.46 7.08
CA ASP A 33 8.83 9.87 6.03
C ASP A 33 8.37 9.48 4.62
N GLY A 34 7.29 8.71 4.50
CA GLY A 34 6.76 8.28 3.22
C GLY A 34 6.20 9.45 2.42
N GLN A 35 6.61 9.55 1.17
CA GLN A 35 6.06 10.52 0.22
C GLN A 35 4.64 10.09 -0.17
N LEU A 36 3.68 11.01 -0.07
CA LEU A 36 2.32 10.78 -0.51
C LEU A 36 2.29 10.77 -2.05
N ILE A 37 1.71 9.72 -2.60
CA ILE A 37 1.41 9.59 -4.03
C ILE A 37 -0.05 9.22 -4.20
N LEU A 38 -0.66 9.72 -5.26
CA LEU A 38 -2.01 9.42 -5.67
C LEU A 38 -1.96 8.47 -6.85
N LEU A 39 -2.55 7.29 -6.72
CA LEU A 39 -2.65 6.32 -7.81
C LEU A 39 -4.09 6.25 -8.29
N GLN A 40 -4.29 6.41 -9.60
CA GLN A 40 -5.64 6.40 -10.16
C GLN A 40 -6.27 5.02 -10.05
N LEU A 41 -7.48 5.00 -9.48
CA LEU A 41 -8.27 3.81 -9.33
C LEU A 41 -9.01 3.52 -10.65
N ALA A 42 -9.00 2.25 -11.03
CA ALA A 42 -9.94 1.71 -12.00
C ALA A 42 -11.31 1.63 -11.33
N PRO A 43 -12.42 1.75 -12.08
CA PRO A 43 -13.74 1.57 -11.51
C PRO A 43 -13.85 0.14 -10.95
N VAL A 44 -14.06 0.01 -9.64
CA VAL A 44 -14.27 -1.27 -8.98
C VAL A 44 -15.54 -1.19 -8.15
N ASP A 45 -16.42 -2.18 -8.31
CA ASP A 45 -17.64 -2.30 -7.51
C ASP A 45 -17.33 -2.55 -6.02
N PRO A 46 -17.96 -1.82 -5.07
CA PRO A 46 -17.66 -1.90 -3.64
C PRO A 46 -18.20 -3.14 -2.90
N ARG A 47 -18.39 -4.30 -3.56
CA ARG A 47 -19.16 -5.40 -2.94
C ARG A 47 -18.34 -6.35 -2.05
N SER A 48 -18.65 -6.33 -0.75
CA SER A 48 -18.71 -7.53 0.10
C SER A 48 -19.67 -7.34 1.28
N LEU A 49 -20.92 -7.76 1.10
CA LEU A 49 -22.06 -7.56 2.00
C LEU A 49 -22.00 -8.29 3.36
N MET A 50 -21.02 -9.17 3.59
CA MET A 50 -21.10 -10.19 4.66
C MET A 50 -20.00 -10.08 5.73
N GLN A 51 -18.96 -9.26 5.53
CA GLN A 51 -17.82 -9.14 6.45
C GLN A 51 -17.51 -7.70 6.87
N GLY A 52 -18.42 -6.76 6.56
CA GLY A 52 -18.23 -5.31 6.68
C GLY A 52 -18.01 -4.66 5.31
N ASP A 53 -18.23 -3.35 5.24
CA ASP A 53 -18.10 -2.60 4.01
C ASP A 53 -16.61 -2.35 3.69
N TYR A 54 -16.11 -2.98 2.62
CA TYR A 54 -14.79 -2.71 2.10
C TYR A 54 -14.83 -2.55 0.59
N MET A 55 -13.97 -1.65 0.08
CA MET A 55 -13.77 -1.45 -1.34
C MET A 55 -12.47 -2.11 -1.75
N ARG A 56 -12.56 -2.92 -2.79
CA ARG A 56 -11.37 -3.44 -3.45
C ARG A 56 -10.82 -2.36 -4.37
N LEU A 57 -9.57 -1.98 -4.16
CA LEU A 57 -8.88 -1.01 -4.99
C LEU A 57 -8.17 -1.75 -6.13
N SER A 58 -8.41 -1.31 -7.36
CA SER A 58 -7.63 -1.71 -8.53
C SER A 58 -7.06 -0.45 -9.14
N TYR A 59 -5.77 -0.43 -9.44
CA TYR A 59 -5.11 0.74 -9.99
C TYR A 59 -5.05 0.63 -11.52
N LYS A 60 -5.43 1.69 -12.24
CA LYS A 60 -5.42 1.69 -13.72
C LYS A 60 -4.03 1.40 -14.26
N GLU A 61 -3.03 1.99 -13.61
CA GLU A 61 -1.62 1.86 -13.96
C GLU A 61 -1.05 0.45 -13.65
N ALA A 62 -1.73 -0.35 -12.81
CA ALA A 62 -1.32 -1.70 -12.44
C ALA A 62 -1.98 -2.76 -13.36
N SER A 63 -2.18 -2.43 -14.64
CA SER A 63 -2.78 -3.32 -15.63
C SER A 63 -1.81 -4.42 -16.04
N SER A 64 -2.38 -5.51 -16.57
CA SER A 64 -1.63 -6.65 -17.10
C SER A 64 -0.76 -6.31 -18.31
N ASP A 65 -0.97 -5.14 -18.93
CA ASP A 65 -0.24 -4.74 -20.15
C ASP A 65 1.23 -4.43 -19.87
N LEU A 66 1.59 -4.19 -18.61
CA LEU A 66 2.97 -4.02 -18.15
C LEU A 66 3.69 -5.37 -17.88
N LEU A 67 2.98 -6.50 -18.00
CA LEU A 67 3.53 -7.82 -17.72
C LEU A 67 4.07 -8.47 -18.99
N ASP A 68 5.39 -8.57 -19.08
CA ASP A 68 6.06 -9.40 -20.08
C ASP A 68 6.31 -10.80 -19.55
N GLN A 69 6.59 -11.76 -20.43
CA GLN A 69 6.92 -13.15 -20.05
C GLN A 69 8.14 -13.25 -19.11
N GLN A 70 8.98 -12.21 -19.02
CA GLN A 70 10.18 -12.16 -18.17
C GLN A 70 9.97 -11.42 -16.85
N THR A 71 8.77 -10.89 -16.57
CA THR A 71 8.53 -10.12 -15.34
C THR A 71 8.60 -11.02 -14.10
N ALA A 72 9.45 -10.63 -13.14
CA ALA A 72 9.56 -11.35 -11.88
C ALA A 72 8.27 -11.25 -11.05
N ILE A 73 7.95 -12.32 -10.31
CA ILE A 73 6.77 -12.40 -9.42
C ILE A 73 6.80 -11.29 -8.35
N ARG A 74 7.99 -10.81 -7.97
CA ARG A 74 8.19 -9.68 -7.07
C ARG A 74 9.28 -8.80 -7.62
N GLY A 75 9.09 -7.50 -7.47
CA GLY A 75 10.07 -6.52 -7.91
C GLY A 75 9.68 -5.12 -7.45
N TYR A 76 10.16 -4.15 -8.20
CA TYR A 76 9.96 -2.74 -7.98
C TYR A 76 9.32 -2.13 -9.22
N ALA A 77 8.20 -1.43 -9.03
CA ALA A 77 7.56 -0.63 -10.05
C ALA A 77 8.06 0.81 -9.88
N ILE A 78 8.41 1.42 -10.99
CA ILE A 78 8.87 2.79 -11.04
C ILE A 78 7.71 3.69 -11.40
N LEU A 79 7.48 4.69 -10.56
CA LEU A 79 6.42 5.65 -10.64
C LEU A 79 7.00 7.00 -11.03
N GLN A 80 6.53 7.56 -12.14
CA GLN A 80 6.75 8.97 -12.43
C GLN A 80 5.62 9.78 -11.82
N ILE A 81 5.97 10.85 -11.11
CA ILE A 81 5.02 11.69 -10.39
C ILE A 81 4.84 13.00 -11.14
N ASP A 82 3.59 13.46 -11.25
CA ASP A 82 3.27 14.79 -11.77
C ASP A 82 3.20 15.87 -10.68
N SER A 83 2.87 17.11 -11.07
CA SER A 83 2.74 18.24 -10.14
C SER A 83 1.62 18.08 -9.11
N ASN A 84 0.66 17.19 -9.37
CA ASN A 84 -0.48 16.91 -8.48
C ASN A 84 -0.24 15.66 -7.62
N GLN A 85 1.00 15.17 -7.56
CA GLN A 85 1.39 13.94 -6.85
C GLN A 85 0.76 12.66 -7.43
N VAL A 86 0.22 12.70 -8.66
CA VAL A 86 -0.33 11.52 -9.33
C VAL A 86 0.82 10.70 -9.89
N GLY A 87 0.92 9.44 -9.46
CA GLY A 87 1.94 8.50 -9.91
C GLY A 87 1.46 7.66 -11.09
N LYS A 88 2.30 7.54 -12.13
CA LYS A 88 2.11 6.64 -13.27
C LYS A 88 3.21 5.60 -13.33
N ILE A 89 2.86 4.34 -13.56
CA ILE A 89 3.86 3.26 -13.60
C ILE A 89 4.54 3.28 -14.97
N VAL A 90 5.82 3.61 -15.00
CA VAL A 90 6.60 3.72 -16.24
C VAL A 90 7.27 2.41 -16.60
N ARG A 91 7.79 1.66 -15.61
CA ARG A 91 8.50 0.39 -15.83
C ARG A 91 8.55 -0.47 -14.58
N LEU A 92 8.84 -1.75 -14.79
CA LEU A 92 9.10 -2.74 -13.74
C LEU A 92 10.58 -3.13 -13.75
N GLN A 93 11.20 -3.20 -12.58
CA GLN A 93 12.61 -3.57 -12.41
C GLN A 93 12.81 -4.48 -11.19
N ASN A 94 13.87 -5.28 -11.21
CA ASN A 94 14.17 -6.22 -10.12
C ASN A 94 15.04 -5.60 -9.02
N ALA A 95 15.73 -4.49 -9.29
CA ALA A 95 16.65 -3.83 -8.37
C ALA A 95 16.06 -2.55 -7.76
N LEU A 96 16.57 -2.14 -6.59
CA LEU A 96 16.21 -0.91 -5.87
C LEU A 96 17.14 0.25 -6.26
N GLU A 97 17.47 0.37 -7.54
CA GLU A 97 18.26 1.51 -8.02
C GLU A 97 17.31 2.64 -8.40
N PRO A 98 17.43 3.84 -7.82
CA PRO A 98 16.61 4.97 -8.18
C PRO A 98 16.99 5.43 -9.59
N VAL A 99 16.03 5.96 -10.31
CA VAL A 99 16.29 6.56 -11.61
C VAL A 99 15.63 7.92 -11.54
N ASN A 100 16.42 8.99 -11.64
CA ASN A 100 16.01 10.39 -11.62
C ASN A 100 15.30 10.92 -10.34
N ASP A 101 15.48 12.21 -10.07
CA ASP A 101 14.96 12.89 -8.87
C ASP A 101 13.40 12.94 -8.79
N ASN A 102 12.71 12.65 -9.90
CA ASN A 102 11.25 12.68 -10.01
C ASN A 102 10.60 11.28 -10.11
N GLU A 103 11.36 10.20 -9.93
CA GLU A 103 10.79 8.85 -9.93
C GLU A 103 10.79 8.27 -8.50
N LEU A 104 9.68 7.63 -8.16
CA LEU A 104 9.56 6.85 -6.93
C LEU A 104 9.54 5.36 -7.25
N VAL A 105 10.00 4.60 -6.29
CA VAL A 105 10.03 3.14 -6.37
C VAL A 105 8.95 2.60 -5.44
N ILE A 106 8.09 1.71 -5.93
CA ILE A 106 7.11 0.98 -5.11
C ILE A 106 7.31 -0.52 -5.31
N LYS A 107 7.24 -1.31 -4.23
CA LYS A 107 7.29 -2.77 -4.34
C LYS A 107 6.00 -3.28 -4.97
N TYR A 108 6.15 -4.21 -5.92
CA TYR A 108 5.03 -4.93 -6.47
C TYR A 108 5.16 -6.44 -6.25
N LYS A 109 4.00 -7.11 -6.30
CA LYS A 109 3.87 -8.56 -6.33
C LYS A 109 2.85 -8.95 -7.38
N ILE A 110 3.18 -9.94 -8.20
CA ILE A 110 2.22 -10.51 -9.15
C ILE A 110 1.46 -11.64 -8.46
N VAL A 111 0.13 -11.56 -8.52
CA VAL A 111 -0.77 -12.64 -8.08
C VAL A 111 -1.83 -12.84 -9.16
N ARG A 112 -1.93 -14.06 -9.69
CA ARG A 112 -2.90 -14.42 -10.75
C ARG A 112 -2.89 -13.42 -11.93
N HIS A 113 -1.68 -13.10 -12.45
CA HIS A 113 -1.47 -12.16 -13.57
C HIS A 113 -1.95 -10.73 -13.31
N ARG A 114 -1.98 -10.30 -12.05
CA ARG A 114 -2.26 -8.90 -11.69
C ARG A 114 -1.16 -8.37 -10.80
N ILE A 115 -0.83 -7.10 -10.96
CA ILE A 115 0.14 -6.38 -10.16
C ILE A 115 -0.55 -5.93 -8.86
N PHE A 116 0.02 -6.29 -7.72
CA PHE A 116 -0.36 -5.84 -6.39
C PHE A 116 0.74 -4.92 -5.86
N LEU A 117 0.36 -3.72 -5.45
CA LEU A 117 1.17 -2.67 -4.85
C LEU A 117 1.03 -2.65 -3.32
N GLY A 118 0.29 -3.58 -2.71
CA GLY A 118 0.11 -3.69 -1.26
C GLY A 118 -0.96 -2.77 -0.67
N ALA A 119 -1.86 -2.26 -1.52
CA ALA A 119 -2.89 -1.30 -1.18
C ALA A 119 -4.21 -1.61 -1.91
N GLU A 120 -4.61 -2.87 -2.01
CA GLU A 120 -5.76 -3.31 -2.84
C GLU A 120 -7.09 -3.37 -2.09
N SER A 121 -7.14 -2.96 -0.82
CA SER A 121 -8.36 -3.01 -0.01
C SER A 121 -8.44 -1.83 0.94
N PHE A 122 -9.60 -1.19 1.02
CA PHE A 122 -9.93 -0.13 1.96
C PHE A 122 -11.20 -0.50 2.73
N PHE A 123 -11.11 -0.54 4.06
CA PHE A 123 -12.24 -0.88 4.94
C PHE A 123 -12.88 0.39 5.47
N PHE A 124 -14.20 0.45 5.47
CA PHE A 124 -14.98 1.56 5.99
C PHE A 124 -16.21 1.07 6.74
N GLU A 125 -16.88 1.99 7.42
CA GLU A 125 -18.06 1.66 8.20
C GLU A 125 -19.29 1.47 7.31
N GLU A 126 -20.24 0.69 7.81
CA GLU A 126 -21.46 0.37 7.08
C GLU A 126 -22.24 1.63 6.68
N GLY A 127 -22.63 1.72 5.41
CA GLY A 127 -23.41 2.85 4.87
C GLY A 127 -22.59 4.04 4.36
N GLN A 128 -21.25 3.92 4.32
CA GLN A 128 -20.36 4.91 3.70
C GLN A 128 -19.99 4.56 2.25
N ASP A 129 -20.64 3.56 1.66
CA ASP A 129 -20.41 3.09 0.30
C ASP A 129 -20.56 4.21 -0.73
N THR A 130 -21.64 5.00 -0.64
CA THR A 130 -21.90 6.13 -1.55
C THR A 130 -20.88 7.25 -1.44
N LEU A 131 -20.28 7.44 -0.25
CA LEU A 131 -19.23 8.42 -0.02
C LEU A 131 -17.94 7.98 -0.73
N TYR A 132 -17.50 6.75 -0.47
CA TYR A 132 -16.24 6.25 -1.02
C TYR A 132 -16.35 5.80 -2.48
N GLN A 133 -17.55 5.59 -3.04
CA GLN A 133 -17.75 5.41 -4.49
C GLN A 133 -17.25 6.59 -5.33
N LYS A 134 -17.14 7.79 -4.73
CA LYS A 134 -16.58 8.98 -5.38
C LYS A 134 -15.04 8.95 -5.47
N ALA A 135 -14.39 7.96 -4.87
CA ALA A 135 -12.94 7.83 -4.88
C ALA A 135 -12.41 7.57 -6.29
N VAL A 136 -11.59 8.49 -6.78
CA VAL A 136 -10.89 8.37 -8.06
C VAL A 136 -9.43 7.99 -7.86
N TYR A 137 -8.85 8.34 -6.71
CA TYR A 137 -7.46 8.03 -6.39
C TYR A 137 -7.32 7.33 -5.04
N GLY A 138 -6.39 6.39 -4.96
CA GLY A 138 -5.87 5.85 -3.70
C GLY A 138 -4.61 6.63 -3.31
N GLY A 139 -4.60 7.18 -2.10
CA GLY A 139 -3.42 7.84 -1.55
C GLY A 139 -2.53 6.85 -0.83
N LEU A 140 -1.32 6.64 -1.35
CA LEU A 140 -0.32 5.75 -0.78
C LEU A 140 0.84 6.60 -0.27
N LYS A 141 1.34 6.29 0.92
CA LYS A 141 2.64 6.77 1.37
C LYS A 141 3.70 5.75 1.03
N VAL A 142 4.73 6.16 0.30
CA VAL A 142 5.83 5.30 -0.15
C VAL A 142 7.13 5.76 0.48
N ASP A 143 7.83 4.86 1.16
CA ASP A 143 9.16 5.14 1.70
C ASP A 143 10.28 4.93 0.67
N GLY A 144 11.49 5.40 0.98
CA GLY A 144 12.67 5.23 0.11
C GLY A 144 13.11 3.77 -0.12
N LYS A 145 12.46 2.78 0.52
CA LYS A 145 12.68 1.34 0.30
C LYS A 145 11.59 0.73 -0.58
N GLY A 146 10.67 1.55 -1.08
CA GLY A 146 9.50 1.18 -1.86
C GLY A 146 8.43 0.45 -1.08
N GLN A 147 8.41 0.54 0.26
CA GLN A 147 7.26 0.08 1.02
C GLN A 147 6.15 1.12 0.90
N SER A 148 4.95 0.65 0.55
CA SER A 148 3.75 1.46 0.43
C SER A 148 2.79 1.19 1.58
N LEU A 149 2.04 2.23 1.96
CA LEU A 149 0.93 2.14 2.89
C LEU A 149 -0.22 3.00 2.38
N LEU A 150 -1.40 2.41 2.23
CA LEU A 150 -2.62 3.15 1.91
C LEU A 150 -3.01 4.04 3.09
N VAL A 151 -3.07 5.35 2.87
CA VAL A 151 -3.47 6.33 3.90
C VAL A 151 -4.90 6.83 3.73
N GLY A 152 -5.48 6.69 2.54
CA GLY A 152 -6.90 6.91 2.31
C GLY A 152 -7.25 7.11 0.84
N LEU A 153 -8.45 7.63 0.61
CA LEU A 153 -9.05 7.78 -0.71
C LEU A 153 -9.29 9.25 -1.03
N TYR A 154 -9.20 9.58 -2.31
CA TYR A 154 -9.27 10.96 -2.80
C TYR A 154 -10.24 11.05 -3.97
N ASP A 155 -10.95 12.18 -4.06
CA ASP A 155 -11.88 12.48 -5.14
C ASP A 155 -11.16 12.95 -6.42
N GLU A 156 -11.92 13.29 -7.46
CA GLU A 156 -11.38 13.80 -8.74
C GLU A 156 -10.59 15.11 -8.62
N ASN A 157 -10.84 15.88 -7.56
CA ASN A 157 -10.21 17.17 -7.27
C ASN A 157 -9.00 17.03 -6.33
N PHE A 158 -8.57 15.79 -6.04
CA PHE A 158 -7.49 15.48 -5.11
C PHE A 158 -7.79 15.86 -3.66
N HIS A 159 -9.07 15.96 -3.28
CA HIS A 159 -9.47 16.14 -1.90
C HIS A 159 -9.59 14.79 -1.20
N TYR A 160 -9.08 14.75 0.04
CA TYR A 160 -9.19 13.57 0.89
C TYR A 160 -10.66 13.31 1.26
N ILE A 161 -11.14 12.10 0.97
CA ILE A 161 -12.48 11.66 1.33
C ILE A 161 -12.43 11.21 2.79
N GLN A 162 -12.94 12.06 3.66
CA GLN A 162 -13.12 11.75 5.07
C GLN A 162 -14.58 11.43 5.35
N SER A 163 -14.80 10.40 6.17
CA SER A 163 -16.10 10.21 6.80
C SER A 163 -16.35 11.36 7.78
N ASP A 164 -17.45 12.08 7.60
CA ASP A 164 -17.98 13.01 8.61
C ASP A 164 -18.41 12.18 9.83
N LYS A 165 -17.55 12.16 10.84
CA LYS A 165 -17.82 11.59 12.15
C LYS A 165 -17.53 12.61 13.23
#